data_AF-A0A811SAV0-F1
#
_entry.id   AF-A0A811SAV0-F1
#
_cell.length_a   1.000
_cell.length_b   1.000
_cell.length_c   1.000
_cell.angle_alpha   90.00
_cell.angle_beta   90.00
_cell.angle_gamma   90.00
#
_symmetry.space_group_name_H-M   'P 1'
#
loop_
_entity.id
_entity.type
_entity.pdbx_description
1 polymer ?
#
loop_
_entity_poly.entity_id
_entity_poly.type
_entity_poly.pdbx_seq_one_letter_code
_entity_poly.pdbx_strand_id
1 'polypeptide(L)'
;MARAISEELDAHIAVVAFSTAGDAHAFDAPTVDCVLCTYLPVDGVPPHPAFPSSDAAAEMVGEATAHVAGMRRDREETKVLVAKEWARVAATREKVTAAQATAQKNWWEVDVEALREEDLPVFIRALEILKADVKG
;
A
#
# COMPACT_ATOMS: atom_id res chain seq x y z
N MET A 1 -3.66 -3.44 11.64
CA MET A 1 -3.38 -4.84 11.26
C MET A 1 -4.53 -5.75 11.66
N ALA A 2 -4.91 -5.85 12.95
CA ALA A 2 -6.06 -6.67 13.38
C ALA A 2 -7.39 -6.35 12.66
N ARG A 3 -7.70 -5.07 12.43
CA ARG A 3 -8.90 -4.66 11.67
C ARG A 3 -8.90 -5.16 10.22
N ALA A 4 -7.79 -5.02 9.50
CA ALA A 4 -7.69 -5.46 8.11
C ALA A 4 -7.87 -6.98 7.97
N ILE A 5 -7.33 -7.73 8.93
CA ILE A 5 -7.46 -9.20 8.96
C ILE A 5 -8.90 -9.62 9.32
N SER A 6 -9.56 -8.89 10.23
CA SER A 6 -10.97 -9.12 10.58
C SER A 6 -11.90 -8.90 9.39
N GLU A 7 -11.68 -7.83 8.63
CA GLU A 7 -12.44 -7.49 7.42
C GLU A 7 -12.20 -8.49 6.28
N GLU A 8 -10.96 -8.96 6.11
CA GLU A 8 -10.59 -9.89 5.03
C GLU A 8 -11.07 -11.33 5.28
N LEU A 9 -11.12 -11.77 6.54
CA LEU A 9 -11.52 -13.13 6.92
C LEU A 9 -12.97 -13.24 7.38
N ASP A 10 -13.74 -12.14 7.35
CA ASP A 10 -15.10 -12.04 7.93
C ASP A 10 -15.17 -12.65 9.34
N ALA A 11 -14.17 -12.34 10.17
CA ALA A 11 -13.95 -12.97 11.47
C ALA A 11 -13.85 -11.95 12.59
N HIS A 12 -14.35 -12.29 13.78
CA HIS A 12 -14.18 -11.50 15.00
C HIS A 12 -12.82 -11.80 15.64
N ILE A 13 -11.97 -10.78 15.77
CA ILE A 13 -10.59 -10.93 16.25
C ILE A 13 -10.38 -10.04 17.49
N ALA A 14 -9.87 -10.65 18.57
CA ALA A 14 -9.36 -9.96 19.75
C ALA A 14 -7.87 -10.28 19.94
N VAL A 15 -7.05 -9.24 20.09
CA VAL A 15 -5.61 -9.38 20.37
C VAL A 15 -5.30 -8.76 21.73
N VAL A 16 -4.74 -9.56 22.64
CA VAL A 16 -4.26 -9.09 23.96
C VAL A 16 -2.75 -9.25 24.02
N ALA A 17 -2.02 -8.16 24.26
CA ALA A 17 -0.57 -8.13 24.37
C ALA A 17 -0.17 -7.73 25.80
N PHE A 18 0.74 -8.47 26.40
CA PHE A 18 1.32 -8.14 27.71
C PHE A 18 2.70 -7.52 27.52
N SER A 19 2.92 -6.34 28.10
CA SER A 19 4.22 -5.70 28.16
C SER A 19 5.16 -6.49 29.09
N THR A 20 6.46 -6.29 28.95
CA THR A 20 7.45 -6.86 29.87
C THR A 20 7.31 -6.31 31.30
N ALA A 21 6.61 -5.18 31.47
CA ALA A 21 6.25 -4.61 32.77
C ALA A 21 4.96 -5.21 33.36
N GLY A 22 4.27 -6.08 32.62
CA GLY A 22 3.03 -6.75 33.05
C GLY A 22 1.75 -6.03 32.63
N ASP A 23 1.84 -4.94 31.88
CA ASP A 23 0.66 -4.19 31.43
C ASP A 23 -0.04 -4.92 30.28
N ALA A 24 -1.37 -5.01 30.32
CA ALA A 24 -2.17 -5.59 29.25
C ALA A 24 -2.68 -4.49 28.29
N HIS A 25 -2.50 -4.72 27.00
CA HIS A 25 -3.05 -3.90 25.92
C HIS A 25 -3.95 -4.75 25.04
N ALA A 26 -5.19 -4.30 24.81
CA ALA A 26 -6.18 -5.03 24.04
C ALA A 26 -6.54 -4.25 22.76
N PHE A 27 -6.65 -4.95 21.64
CA PHE A 27 -6.98 -4.40 20.33
C PHE A 27 -8.00 -5.29 19.63
N ASP A 28 -9.10 -4.69 19.14
CA ASP A 28 -10.22 -5.47 18.63
C ASP A 28 -11.20 -4.67 17.76
N ALA A 29 -12.09 -5.41 17.10
CA ALA A 29 -13.37 -4.97 16.55
C ALA A 29 -14.23 -6.23 16.29
N PRO A 30 -15.34 -6.49 17.03
CA PRO A 30 -15.91 -5.76 18.17
C PRO A 30 -15.06 -5.85 19.45
N THR A 31 -15.44 -5.14 20.53
CA THR A 31 -14.73 -5.08 21.83
C THR A 31 -14.30 -6.46 22.34
N VAL A 32 -13.13 -6.56 22.98
CA VAL A 32 -12.50 -7.80 23.48
C VAL A 32 -13.46 -8.57 24.37
N ASP A 33 -14.21 -7.88 25.22
CA ASP A 33 -15.25 -8.50 26.06
C ASP A 33 -16.33 -9.21 25.24
N CYS A 34 -16.76 -8.65 24.11
CA CYS A 34 -17.73 -9.31 23.23
C CYS A 34 -17.15 -10.57 22.60
N VAL A 35 -15.88 -10.54 22.17
CA VAL A 35 -15.21 -11.71 21.60
C VAL A 35 -15.02 -12.78 22.68
N LEU A 36 -14.51 -12.41 23.85
CA LEU A 36 -14.26 -13.32 24.97
C LEU A 36 -15.55 -13.93 25.52
N CYS A 37 -16.65 -13.18 25.61
CA CYS A 37 -17.95 -13.72 26.02
C CYS A 37 -18.43 -14.86 25.12
N THR A 38 -18.02 -14.87 23.85
CA THR A 38 -18.32 -15.95 22.92
C THR A 38 -17.57 -17.24 23.23
N TYR A 39 -16.44 -17.18 23.93
CA TYR A 39 -15.60 -18.35 24.28
C TYR A 39 -15.67 -18.74 25.76
N LEU A 40 -16.18 -17.84 26.62
CA LEU A 40 -16.43 -18.15 28.01
C LEU A 40 -17.65 -19.08 28.12
N PRO A 41 -17.57 -20.17 28.89
CA PRO A 41 -18.72 -21.03 29.09
C PRO A 41 -19.84 -20.25 29.79
N VAL A 42 -20.96 -20.04 29.09
CA VAL A 42 -22.25 -19.78 29.75
C VAL A 42 -22.74 -21.13 30.26
N ASP A 43 -23.00 -21.20 31.56
CA ASP A 43 -23.46 -22.35 32.34
C ASP A 43 -23.91 -23.58 31.52
N GLY A 44 -23.02 -24.59 31.45
CA GLY A 44 -23.36 -25.95 31.04
C GLY A 44 -23.38 -26.27 29.55
N VAL A 45 -23.11 -25.32 28.65
CA VAL A 45 -23.01 -25.58 27.20
C VAL A 45 -21.62 -25.20 26.69
N PRO A 46 -20.90 -26.08 25.97
CA PRO A 46 -19.62 -25.72 25.36
C PRO A 46 -19.91 -24.66 24.29
N PRO A 47 -19.28 -23.47 24.34
CA PRO A 47 -19.43 -22.51 23.28
C PRO A 47 -18.58 -22.96 22.08
N HIS A 48 -19.22 -23.07 20.92
CA HIS A 48 -18.63 -23.22 19.58
C HIS A 48 -18.11 -24.60 19.11
N PRO A 49 -18.15 -24.84 17.77
CA PRO A 49 -17.74 -26.11 17.18
C PRO A 49 -16.26 -26.39 17.49
N ALA A 50 -15.93 -27.68 17.59
CA ALA A 50 -14.62 -28.16 18.00
C ALA A 50 -13.48 -27.38 17.32
N PHE A 51 -12.50 -26.96 18.14
CA PHE A 51 -11.25 -26.37 17.66
C PHE A 51 -10.71 -27.18 16.48
N PRO A 52 -10.22 -26.53 15.42
CA PRO A 52 -9.62 -27.24 14.30
C PRO A 52 -8.53 -28.17 14.84
N SER A 53 -8.49 -29.40 14.31
CA SER A 53 -7.46 -30.38 14.62
C SER A 53 -6.06 -29.73 14.58
N SER A 54 -5.14 -30.19 15.43
CA SER A 54 -3.75 -29.69 15.47
C SER A 54 -3.09 -29.65 14.08
N ASP A 55 -3.45 -30.55 13.18
CA ASP A 55 -2.97 -30.55 11.79
C ASP A 55 -3.54 -29.39 10.97
N ALA A 56 -4.84 -29.10 11.09
CA ALA A 56 -5.47 -27.99 10.38
C ALA A 56 -4.95 -26.61 10.88
N ALA A 57 -4.62 -26.52 12.18
CA ALA A 57 -3.99 -25.33 12.73
C ALA A 57 -2.53 -25.17 12.24
N ALA A 58 -1.78 -26.26 12.09
CA ALA A 58 -0.42 -26.24 11.56
C ALA A 58 -0.37 -25.84 10.08
N GLU A 59 -1.28 -26.37 9.26
CA GLU A 59 -1.41 -26.01 7.83
C GLU A 59 -1.72 -24.52 7.65
N MET A 60 -2.67 -23.96 8.41
CA MET A 60 -3.02 -22.54 8.36
C MET A 60 -1.83 -21.65 8.77
N VAL A 61 -1.04 -22.05 9.76
CA VAL A 61 0.20 -21.34 10.15
C VAL A 61 1.25 -21.42 9.04
N GLY A 62 1.40 -22.59 8.40
CA GLY A 62 2.27 -22.78 7.25
C GLY A 62 1.90 -21.86 6.08
N GLU A 63 0.62 -21.79 5.74
CA GLU A 63 0.11 -20.93 4.66
C GLU A 63 0.31 -19.44 4.99
N ALA A 64 -0.03 -19.02 6.21
CA ALA A 64 0.17 -17.64 6.65
C ALA A 64 1.65 -17.22 6.62
N THR A 65 2.57 -18.11 7.04
CA THR A 65 4.01 -17.83 7.02
C THR A 65 4.56 -17.77 5.59
N ALA A 66 4.10 -18.65 4.69
CA ALA A 66 4.47 -18.62 3.28
C ALA A 66 3.97 -17.34 2.58
N HIS A 67 2.75 -16.91 2.89
CA HIS A 67 2.17 -15.68 2.36
C HIS A 67 2.97 -14.44 2.81
N VAL A 68 3.30 -14.34 4.11
CA VAL A 68 4.14 -13.25 4.63
C VAL A 68 5.53 -13.24 3.98
N ALA A 69 6.12 -14.42 3.75
CA ALA A 69 7.40 -14.52 3.04
C ALA A 69 7.29 -14.03 1.58
N GLY A 70 6.18 -14.32 0.90
CA GLY A 70 5.84 -13.79 -0.42
C GLY A 70 5.79 -12.27 -0.43
N MET A 71 5.00 -11.66 0.46
CA MET A 71 4.87 -10.20 0.55
C MET A 71 6.21 -9.51 0.82
N ARG A 72 7.07 -10.12 1.65
CA ARG A 72 8.42 -9.57 1.90
C ARG A 72 9.25 -9.57 0.62
N ARG A 73 9.20 -10.64 -0.18
CA ARG A 73 9.90 -10.71 -1.46
C ARG A 73 9.41 -9.63 -2.43
N ASP A 74 8.10 -9.54 -2.63
CA ASP A 74 7.49 -8.58 -3.56
C ASP A 74 7.83 -7.13 -3.19
N ARG A 75 7.88 -6.84 -1.87
CA ARG A 75 8.31 -5.55 -1.35
C ARG A 75 9.77 -5.24 -1.72
N GLU A 76 10.69 -6.19 -1.58
CA GLU A 76 12.08 -5.99 -1.94
C GLU A 76 12.25 -5.81 -3.46
N GLU A 77 11.54 -6.58 -4.28
CA GLU A 77 11.52 -6.41 -5.74
C GLU A 77 11.01 -5.02 -6.13
N THR A 78 9.93 -4.56 -5.50
CA THR A 78 9.37 -3.22 -5.72
C THR A 78 10.38 -2.13 -5.37
N LYS A 79 11.12 -2.26 -4.26
CA LYS A 79 12.18 -1.31 -3.88
C LYS A 79 13.27 -1.22 -4.95
N VAL A 80 13.66 -2.34 -5.55
CA VAL A 80 14.64 -2.36 -6.64
C VAL A 80 14.11 -1.61 -7.86
N LEU A 81 12.86 -1.82 -8.25
CA LEU A 81 12.22 -1.10 -9.35
C LEU A 81 12.14 0.42 -9.07
N VAL A 82 11.75 0.79 -7.85
CA VAL A 82 11.67 2.19 -7.41
C VAL A 82 13.05 2.84 -7.44
N ALA A 83 14.10 2.17 -6.96
CA ALA A 83 15.46 2.69 -7.00
C ALA A 83 15.95 2.90 -8.45
N LYS A 84 15.66 1.94 -9.34
CA LYS A 84 15.97 2.06 -10.77
C LYS A 84 15.24 3.25 -11.40
N GLU A 85 13.97 3.45 -11.09
CA GLU A 85 13.20 4.57 -11.62
C GLU A 85 13.69 5.91 -11.08
N TRP A 86 13.99 6.00 -9.78
CA TRP A 86 14.59 7.19 -9.19
C TRP A 86 15.92 7.57 -9.85
N ALA A 87 16.75 6.59 -10.20
CA ALA A 87 17.99 6.85 -10.94
C ALA A 87 17.70 7.43 -12.34
N ARG A 88 16.68 6.92 -13.05
CA ARG A 88 16.26 7.47 -14.36
C ARG A 88 15.74 8.90 -14.23
N VAL A 89 14.90 9.16 -13.24
CA VAL A 89 14.34 10.50 -12.98
C VAL A 89 15.44 11.47 -12.61
N ALA A 90 16.39 11.07 -11.76
CA ALA A 90 17.55 11.90 -11.40
C ALA A 90 18.39 12.26 -12.64
N ALA A 91 18.71 11.27 -13.49
CA ALA A 91 19.46 11.51 -14.71
C ALA A 91 18.70 12.45 -15.68
N THR A 92 17.38 12.30 -15.81
CA THR A 92 16.56 13.23 -16.62
C THR A 92 16.56 14.63 -16.03
N ARG A 93 16.45 14.75 -14.70
CA ARG A 93 16.51 16.05 -14.01
C ARG A 93 17.84 16.76 -14.23
N GLU A 94 18.95 16.03 -14.19
CA GLU A 94 20.28 16.58 -14.50
C GLU A 94 20.35 17.10 -15.94
N LYS A 95 19.82 16.36 -16.92
CA LYS A 95 19.74 16.80 -18.32
C LYS A 95 18.91 18.07 -18.47
N VAL A 96 17.74 18.14 -17.82
CA VAL A 96 16.89 19.34 -17.82
C VAL A 96 17.62 20.54 -17.21
N THR A 97 18.33 20.33 -16.09
CA THR A 97 19.09 21.38 -15.43
C THR A 97 20.24 21.88 -16.31
N ALA A 98 20.94 20.97 -16.99
CA ALA A 98 22.00 21.32 -17.95
C ALA A 98 21.44 22.11 -19.14
N ALA A 99 20.31 21.68 -19.71
CA ALA A 99 19.64 22.39 -20.79
C ALA A 99 19.16 23.79 -20.36
N GLN A 100 18.63 23.92 -19.13
CA GLN A 100 18.26 25.22 -18.54
C GLN A 100 19.47 26.12 -18.32
N ALA A 101 20.63 25.57 -17.94
CA ALA A 101 21.85 26.34 -17.77
C ALA A 101 22.40 26.88 -19.10
N THR A 102 22.13 26.19 -20.21
CA THR A 102 22.46 26.65 -21.57
C THR A 102 21.39 27.54 -22.20
N ALA A 103 20.15 27.50 -21.68
CA ALA A 103 19.06 28.36 -22.13
C ALA A 103 19.30 29.80 -21.64
N GLN A 104 19.42 30.73 -22.58
CA GLN A 104 19.65 32.14 -22.26
C GLN A 104 18.36 32.74 -21.68
N LYS A 105 18.45 33.27 -20.45
CA LYS A 105 17.52 34.13 -19.66
C LYS A 105 16.02 33.79 -19.55
N ASN A 106 15.42 33.00 -20.43
CA ASN A 106 13.98 32.79 -20.50
C ASN A 106 13.70 31.30 -20.74
N TRP A 107 13.19 30.60 -19.71
CA TRP A 107 12.89 29.16 -19.75
C TRP A 107 11.73 28.77 -20.70
N TRP A 108 11.10 29.76 -21.35
CA TRP A 108 10.11 29.63 -22.41
C TRP A 108 10.67 29.89 -23.82
N GLU A 109 11.95 30.27 -23.95
CA GLU A 109 12.68 30.37 -25.23
C GLU A 109 13.37 29.05 -25.58
N VAL A 110 12.70 27.93 -25.29
CA VAL A 110 13.12 26.64 -25.83
C VAL A 110 12.91 26.70 -27.34
N ASP A 111 13.95 26.36 -28.10
CA ASP A 111 13.90 26.31 -29.56
C ASP A 111 12.77 25.37 -30.00
N VAL A 112 11.66 25.96 -30.46
CA VAL A 112 10.46 25.24 -30.90
C VAL A 112 10.78 24.41 -32.14
N GLU A 113 11.80 24.77 -32.92
CA GLU A 113 12.26 23.98 -34.06
C GLU A 113 13.00 22.69 -33.63
N ALA A 114 13.55 22.67 -32.41
CA ALA A 114 14.09 21.44 -31.80
C ALA A 114 12.97 20.56 -31.20
N LEU A 115 11.85 21.17 -30.81
CA LEU A 115 10.59 20.51 -30.46
C LEU A 115 9.78 20.22 -31.72
N ARG A 116 10.35 19.34 -32.54
CA ARG A 116 9.75 18.62 -33.67
C ARG A 116 8.30 19.04 -33.97
N GLU A 117 8.13 19.82 -35.03
CA GLU A 117 6.87 20.46 -35.48
C GLU A 117 5.65 19.51 -35.45
N GLU A 118 5.86 18.19 -35.58
CA GLU A 118 4.83 17.16 -35.43
C GLU A 118 4.13 17.09 -34.06
N ASP A 119 4.74 17.56 -32.97
CA ASP A 119 4.17 17.49 -31.62
C ASP A 119 3.32 18.73 -31.26
N LEU A 120 3.44 19.81 -32.03
CA LEU A 120 2.71 21.07 -31.80
C LEU A 120 1.17 20.90 -31.92
N PRO A 121 0.62 20.15 -32.89
CA PRO A 121 -0.82 19.89 -32.96
C PRO A 121 -1.37 19.13 -31.74
N VAL A 122 -0.56 18.23 -31.17
CA VAL A 122 -0.93 17.46 -29.96
C VAL A 122 -1.01 18.39 -28.75
N PHE A 123 -0.06 19.31 -28.61
CA PHE A 123 -0.06 20.30 -27.54
C PHE A 123 -1.24 21.28 -27.65
N ILE A 124 -1.56 21.76 -28.87
CA ILE A 124 -2.72 22.62 -29.12
C ILE A 124 -4.01 21.89 -28.70
N ARG A 125 -4.18 20.63 -29.09
CA ARG A 125 -5.36 19.83 -28.72
C ARG A 125 -5.49 19.66 -27.21
N ALA A 126 -4.38 19.45 -26.50
CA ALA A 126 -4.39 19.34 -25.04
C ALA A 126 -4.82 20.65 -24.36
N LEU A 127 -4.37 21.80 -24.86
CA LEU A 127 -4.78 23.11 -24.35
C LEU A 127 -6.26 23.41 -24.61
N GLU A 128 -6.80 22.98 -25.75
CA GLU A 128 -8.23 23.14 -26.04
C GLU A 128 -9.12 22.33 -25.10
N ILE A 129 -8.72 21.09 -24.79
CA ILE A 129 -9.40 20.24 -23.81
C ILE A 129 -9.36 20.90 -22.43
N LEU A 130 -8.17 21.33 -21.98
CA LEU A 130 -8.02 21.99 -20.69
C LEU A 130 -8.86 23.27 -20.59
N LYS A 131 -8.94 24.07 -21.67
CA LYS A 131 -9.76 25.28 -21.72
C LYS A 131 -11.27 24.97 -21.65
N ALA A 132 -11.71 23.84 -22.18
CA ALA A 132 -13.09 23.39 -22.05
C ALA A 132 -13.40 22.97 -20.61
N ASP A 133 -12.50 22.24 -19.97
CA ASP A 133 -12.65 21.74 -18.60
C ASP A 133 -12.61 22.86 -17.54
N VAL A 134 -11.87 23.95 -17.79
CA VAL A 134 -11.81 25.13 -16.90
C VAL A 134 -13.03 26.04 -17.04
N LYS A 135 -13.78 25.94 -18.15
CA LYS A 135 -14.96 26.75 -18.43
C LYS A 135 -16.29 26.02 -18.18
N GLY A 136 -16.25 24.71 -17.94
CA GLY A 136 -17.36 23.89 -17.47
C GLY A 136 -17.42 23.85 -15.95
#